data_AF-A0A9D8EPF1-F1
#
_entry.id   AF-A0A9D8EPF1-F1
#
_cell.length_a   1.000
_cell.length_b   1.000
_cell.length_c   1.000
_cell.angle_alpha   90.00
_cell.angle_beta   90.00
_cell.angle_gamma   90.00
#
_symmetry.space_group_name_H-M   'P 1'
#
loop_
_entity.id
_entity.type
_entity.pdbx_description
1 polymer ?
#
loop_
_entity_poly.entity_id
_entity_poly.type
_entity_poly.pdbx_seq_one_letter_code
_entity_poly.pdbx_strand_id
1 'polypeptide(L)'
;MTLTDLGYILTVTIEIALPIILAIIIWKKFKVSWAIFFLGMVLFLASLIRIPLNNYLASLLQTPFKGELYYIFVGAMAGLFAGIFEEGVRCIALGAVIKPRNYYKGIMYGIGHGGGGESMVFVGLTVLANYIIFKFFPNILPVNIVSQLKATAWWLPLVGAAERVLAIAIQIAFSVLIMHAFMFKKYYIIPP
;
A
#
# COMPACT_ATOMS: atom_id res chain seq x y z
N MET A 1 -25.91 -9.32 12.06
CA MET A 1 -24.76 -9.17 11.14
C MET A 1 -25.31 -9.15 9.72
N THR A 2 -25.07 -8.08 8.96
CA THR A 2 -25.55 -7.93 7.57
C THR A 2 -24.52 -8.45 6.57
N LEU A 3 -24.90 -8.60 5.29
CA LEU A 3 -23.94 -8.92 4.22
C LEU A 3 -22.84 -7.85 4.09
N THR A 4 -23.20 -6.58 4.27
CA THR A 4 -22.23 -5.48 4.27
C THR A 4 -21.24 -5.60 5.44
N ASP A 5 -21.70 -5.99 6.63
CA ASP A 5 -20.82 -6.27 7.78
C ASP A 5 -19.81 -7.37 7.43
N LEU A 6 -20.28 -8.46 6.82
CA LEU A 6 -19.42 -9.57 6.38
C LEU A 6 -18.39 -9.11 5.34
N GLY A 7 -18.79 -8.27 4.38
CA GLY A 7 -17.90 -7.69 3.37
C GLY A 7 -16.73 -6.95 4.00
N TYR A 8 -17.01 -6.01 4.92
CA TYR A 8 -15.96 -5.26 5.62
C TYR A 8 -15.07 -6.15 6.50
N ILE A 9 -15.66 -7.07 7.26
CA ILE A 9 -14.90 -7.97 8.15
C ILE A 9 -13.93 -8.83 7.33
N LEU A 10 -14.39 -9.40 6.21
CA LEU A 10 -13.54 -10.20 5.35
C LEU A 10 -12.45 -9.36 4.70
N THR A 11 -12.76 -8.16 4.20
CA THR A 11 -11.78 -7.22 3.65
C THR A 11 -10.67 -6.92 4.65
N VAL A 12 -11.02 -6.44 5.85
CA VAL A 12 -10.02 -6.10 6.89
C VAL A 12 -9.18 -7.33 7.26
N THR A 13 -9.81 -8.50 7.34
CA THR A 13 -9.10 -9.75 7.63
C THR A 13 -8.07 -10.05 6.55
N ILE A 14 -8.42 -9.92 5.27
CA ILE A 14 -7.50 -10.15 4.16
C ILE A 14 -6.36 -9.12 4.19
N GLU A 15 -6.68 -7.84 4.30
CA GLU A 15 -5.71 -6.73 4.22
C GLU A 15 -4.66 -6.77 5.34
N ILE A 16 -5.05 -7.23 6.54
CA ILE A 16 -4.17 -7.31 7.71
C ILE A 16 -3.50 -8.69 7.83
N ALA A 17 -4.25 -9.78 7.69
CA ALA A 17 -3.72 -11.11 7.96
C ALA A 17 -2.82 -11.64 6.85
N LEU A 18 -3.13 -11.35 5.57
CA LEU A 18 -2.36 -11.89 4.45
C LEU A 18 -0.87 -11.50 4.51
N PRO A 19 -0.48 -10.22 4.72
CA PRO A 19 0.92 -9.85 4.88
C PRO A 19 1.64 -10.61 6.01
N ILE A 20 0.96 -10.80 7.15
CA ILE A 20 1.52 -11.49 8.32
C ILE A 20 1.74 -12.98 7.99
N ILE A 21 0.76 -13.62 7.36
CA ILE A 21 0.85 -15.02 6.93
C ILE A 21 2.03 -15.21 5.97
N LEU A 22 2.16 -14.35 4.95
CA LEU A 22 3.26 -14.39 4.00
C LEU A 22 4.62 -14.21 4.69
N ALA A 23 4.73 -13.25 5.62
CA ALA A 23 5.95 -13.01 6.38
C ALA A 23 6.33 -14.21 7.26
N ILE A 24 5.34 -14.85 7.92
CA ILE A 24 5.55 -16.08 8.71
C ILE A 24 6.07 -17.21 7.81
N ILE A 25 5.51 -17.39 6.61
CA ILE A 25 5.95 -18.43 5.66
C ILE A 25 7.42 -18.21 5.27
N ILE A 26 7.79 -16.99 4.90
CA ILE A 26 9.17 -16.65 4.51
C ILE A 26 10.14 -16.80 5.68
N TRP A 27 9.77 -16.33 6.87
CA TRP A 27 10.57 -16.50 8.08
C TRP A 27 10.79 -17.97 8.42
N LYS A 28 9.73 -18.79 8.43
CA LYS A 28 9.84 -20.22 8.78
C LYS A 28 10.71 -20.99 7.77
N LYS A 29 10.50 -20.76 6.47
CA LYS A 29 11.14 -21.51 5.37
C LYS A 29 12.57 -21.06 5.08
N PHE A 30 12.84 -19.75 5.09
CA PHE A 30 14.11 -19.18 4.65
C PHE A 30 14.90 -18.48 5.76
N LYS A 31 14.38 -18.47 6.99
CA LYS A 31 15.02 -17.86 8.18
C LYS A 31 15.36 -16.37 7.99
N VAL A 32 14.60 -15.67 7.15
CA VAL A 32 14.77 -14.23 6.94
C VAL A 32 14.23 -13.48 8.15
N SER A 33 15.00 -12.51 8.66
CA SER A 33 14.62 -11.72 9.83
C SER A 33 13.37 -10.86 9.60
N TRP A 34 12.50 -10.79 10.61
CA TRP A 34 11.37 -9.86 10.67
C TRP A 34 11.78 -8.40 10.60
N ALA A 35 13.02 -8.06 10.97
CA ALA A 35 13.55 -6.70 10.83
C ALA A 35 13.47 -6.20 9.38
N ILE A 36 13.59 -7.09 8.39
CA ILE A 36 13.48 -6.74 6.96
C ILE A 36 12.02 -6.43 6.57
N PHE A 37 11.05 -7.15 7.14
CA PHE A 37 9.63 -6.85 6.96
C PHE A 37 9.28 -5.48 7.57
N PHE A 38 9.71 -5.22 8.81
CA PHE A 38 9.48 -3.92 9.46
C PHE A 38 10.21 -2.77 8.74
N LEU A 39 11.42 -3.01 8.22
CA LEU A 39 12.11 -2.03 7.38
C LEU A 39 11.29 -1.68 6.13
N GLY A 40 10.74 -2.69 5.44
CA GLY A 40 9.85 -2.48 4.29
C GLY A 40 8.64 -1.64 4.64
N MET A 41 7.97 -2.00 5.74
CA MET A 41 6.78 -1.29 6.26
C MET A 41 7.09 0.18 6.58
N VAL A 42 8.14 0.45 7.35
CA VAL A 42 8.53 1.81 7.73
C VAL A 42 8.90 2.65 6.51
N LEU A 43 9.61 2.07 5.53
CA LEU A 43 9.99 2.82 4.33
C LEU A 43 8.82 3.10 3.40
N PHE A 44 7.82 2.22 3.31
CA PHE A 44 6.56 2.57 2.64
C PHE A 44 5.89 3.77 3.35
N LEU A 45 5.81 3.76 4.68
CA LEU A 45 5.22 4.89 5.41
C LEU A 45 6.04 6.18 5.22
N ALA A 46 7.37 6.09 5.16
CA ALA A 46 8.24 7.22 4.85
C ALA A 46 8.00 7.76 3.43
N SER A 47 7.68 6.90 2.45
CA SER A 47 7.37 7.32 1.09
C SER A 47 6.05 8.10 0.99
N LEU A 48 5.21 8.11 2.04
CA LEU A 48 3.98 8.92 2.12
C LEU A 48 4.25 10.42 2.27
N ILE A 49 5.51 10.85 2.46
CA ILE A 49 5.90 12.27 2.36
C ILE A 49 5.52 12.89 1.01
N ARG A 50 5.27 12.06 -0.01
CA ARG A 50 4.70 12.48 -1.29
C ARG A 50 3.28 13.06 -1.18
N ILE A 51 2.48 12.70 -0.17
CA ILE A 51 1.09 13.16 -0.03
C ILE A 51 1.01 14.69 0.15
N PRO A 52 1.71 15.31 1.12
CA PRO A 52 1.69 16.77 1.25
C PRO A 52 2.24 17.47 0.00
N LEU A 53 3.25 16.88 -0.66
CA LEU A 53 3.78 17.40 -1.92
C LEU A 53 2.74 17.35 -3.05
N ASN A 54 2.05 16.22 -3.21
CA ASN A 54 0.96 16.06 -4.19
C ASN A 54 -0.18 17.05 -3.93
N ASN A 55 -0.56 17.27 -2.67
CA ASN A 55 -1.60 18.23 -2.31
C ASN A 55 -1.19 19.67 -2.61
N TYR A 56 0.08 20.03 -2.34
CA TYR A 56 0.62 21.34 -2.68
C TYR A 56 0.67 21.56 -4.20
N LEU A 57 1.17 20.59 -4.96
CA LEU A 57 1.21 20.70 -6.42
C LEU A 57 -0.20 20.74 -7.03
N ALA A 58 -1.13 19.94 -6.51
CA ALA A 58 -2.53 19.96 -6.94
C ALA A 58 -3.17 21.35 -6.75
N SER A 59 -2.89 22.04 -5.63
CA SER A 59 -3.46 23.38 -5.40
C SER A 59 -2.94 24.43 -6.39
N LEU A 60 -1.67 24.33 -6.81
CA LEU A 60 -1.10 25.20 -7.85
C LEU A 60 -1.76 24.96 -9.22
N LEU A 61 -2.07 23.69 -9.53
CA LEU A 61 -2.64 23.26 -10.81
C LEU A 61 -4.12 23.60 -11.00
N GLN A 62 -4.83 24.03 -9.95
CA GLN A 62 -6.23 24.49 -10.06
C GLN A 62 -6.39 25.75 -10.91
N THR A 63 -5.33 26.54 -11.04
CA THR A 63 -5.33 27.78 -11.83
C THR A 63 -5.17 27.54 -13.34
N PRO A 64 -4.21 26.73 -13.83
CA PRO A 64 -4.06 26.45 -15.26
C PRO A 64 -5.03 25.40 -15.82
N PHE A 65 -5.56 24.48 -15.01
CA PHE A 65 -6.42 23.38 -15.47
C PHE A 65 -7.81 23.44 -14.84
N LYS A 66 -8.84 23.11 -15.62
CA LYS A 66 -10.24 23.05 -15.17
C LYS A 66 -10.92 21.77 -15.63
N GLY A 67 -11.97 21.37 -14.90
CA GLY A 67 -12.79 20.21 -15.25
C GLY A 67 -11.99 18.90 -15.25
N GLU A 68 -12.32 18.00 -16.19
CA GLU A 68 -11.73 16.65 -16.27
C GLU A 68 -10.21 16.66 -16.45
N LEU A 69 -9.68 17.62 -17.23
CA LEU A 69 -8.23 17.77 -17.44
C LEU A 69 -7.47 17.95 -16.12
N TYR A 70 -8.01 18.73 -15.18
CA TYR A 70 -7.39 18.92 -13.87
C TYR A 70 -7.24 17.57 -13.13
N TYR A 71 -8.29 16.76 -13.09
CA TYR A 71 -8.27 15.46 -12.40
C TYR A 71 -7.33 14.46 -13.07
N ILE A 72 -7.26 14.47 -14.41
CA ILE A 72 -6.32 13.62 -15.16
C ILE A 72 -4.88 14.01 -14.80
N PHE A 73 -4.53 15.30 -14.85
CA PHE A 73 -3.18 15.76 -14.53
C PHE A 73 -2.79 15.49 -13.07
N VAL A 74 -3.67 15.79 -12.12
CA VAL A 74 -3.41 15.56 -10.70
C VAL A 74 -3.29 14.06 -10.40
N GLY A 75 -4.14 13.22 -11.00
CA GLY A 75 -4.08 11.76 -10.84
C GLY A 75 -2.80 11.16 -11.43
N ALA A 76 -2.43 11.56 -12.65
CA ALA A 76 -1.20 11.11 -13.30
C ALA A 76 0.05 11.54 -12.51
N MET A 77 0.08 12.79 -12.04
CA MET A 77 1.15 13.29 -11.18
C MET A 77 1.21 12.51 -9.86
N ALA A 78 0.08 12.31 -9.18
CA ALA A 78 0.05 11.58 -7.92
C ALA A 78 0.55 10.13 -8.06
N GLY A 79 0.19 9.46 -9.16
CA GLY A 79 0.68 8.12 -9.50
C GLY A 79 2.18 8.09 -9.80
N LEU A 80 2.68 9.06 -10.58
CA LEU A 80 4.11 9.19 -10.89
C LEU A 80 4.94 9.40 -9.61
N PHE A 81 4.49 10.31 -8.73
CA PHE A 81 5.16 10.57 -7.47
C PHE A 81 5.03 9.39 -6.50
N ALA A 82 3.97 8.59 -6.58
CA ALA A 82 3.91 7.33 -5.87
C ALA A 82 5.02 6.36 -6.31
N GLY A 83 5.19 6.17 -7.62
CA GLY A 83 6.27 5.36 -8.18
C GLY A 83 7.65 5.83 -7.71
N ILE A 84 8.00 7.10 -7.96
CA ILE A 84 9.32 7.66 -7.63
C ILE A 84 9.66 7.51 -6.15
N PHE A 85 8.73 7.86 -5.25
CA PHE A 85 9.01 7.82 -3.82
C PHE A 85 9.06 6.39 -3.28
N GLU A 86 8.15 5.50 -3.71
CA GLU A 86 8.17 4.10 -3.28
C GLU A 86 9.39 3.35 -3.79
N GLU A 87 9.74 3.57 -5.05
CA GLU A 87 10.90 2.93 -5.67
C GLU A 87 12.21 3.49 -5.13
N GLY A 88 12.27 4.81 -4.87
CA GLY A 88 13.42 5.46 -4.25
C GLY A 88 13.78 4.88 -2.88
N VAL A 89 12.81 4.77 -1.96
CA VAL A 89 13.05 4.19 -0.63
C VAL A 89 13.40 2.68 -0.72
N ARG A 90 12.84 1.98 -1.71
CA ARG A 90 13.11 0.56 -1.94
C ARG A 90 14.51 0.33 -2.48
N CYS A 91 14.97 1.19 -3.38
CA CYS A 91 16.36 1.20 -3.87
C CYS A 91 17.35 1.46 -2.73
N ILE A 92 17.03 2.40 -1.83
CA ILE A 92 17.85 2.64 -0.63
C ILE A 92 17.91 1.37 0.24
N ALA A 93 16.77 0.74 0.52
CA ALA A 93 16.72 -0.45 1.36
C ALA A 93 17.50 -1.64 0.78
N LEU A 94 17.24 -2.00 -0.47
CA LEU A 94 17.80 -3.20 -1.10
C LEU A 94 19.22 -2.95 -1.65
N GLY A 95 19.50 -1.72 -2.04
CA GLY A 95 20.80 -1.28 -2.54
C GLY A 95 21.80 -1.00 -1.43
N ALA A 96 21.44 -0.20 -0.43
CA ALA A 96 22.38 0.25 0.59
C ALA A 96 22.30 -0.54 1.90
N VAL A 97 21.08 -0.78 2.42
CA VAL A 97 20.89 -1.26 3.80
C VAL A 97 20.97 -2.77 3.93
N ILE A 98 20.26 -3.52 3.09
CA ILE A 98 20.10 -4.97 3.26
C ILE A 98 21.34 -5.71 2.72
N LYS A 99 22.09 -6.34 3.63
CA LYS A 99 23.28 -7.16 3.33
C LYS A 99 23.31 -8.45 4.17
N PRO A 100 24.00 -9.52 3.74
CA PRO A 100 24.28 -9.84 2.33
C PRO A 100 22.99 -9.95 1.52
N ARG A 101 23.04 -9.67 0.22
CA ARG A 101 21.86 -9.65 -0.66
C ARG A 101 21.47 -11.06 -1.10
N ASN A 102 20.17 -11.34 -1.10
CA ASN A 102 19.56 -12.53 -1.70
C ASN A 102 18.08 -12.29 -1.98
N TYR A 103 17.48 -13.11 -2.84
CA TYR A 103 16.09 -12.96 -3.25
C TYR A 103 15.09 -13.08 -2.08
N TYR A 104 15.32 -13.96 -1.11
CA TYR A 104 14.39 -14.14 0.02
C TYR A 104 14.29 -12.90 0.91
N LYS A 105 15.39 -12.13 1.04
CA LYS A 105 15.38 -10.82 1.69
C LYS A 105 14.61 -9.78 0.88
N GLY A 106 14.70 -9.84 -0.46
CA GLY A 106 13.88 -9.02 -1.35
C GLY A 106 12.39 -9.32 -1.22
N ILE A 107 12.03 -10.61 -1.16
CA ILE A 107 10.65 -11.06 -0.94
C ILE A 107 10.14 -10.59 0.43
N MET A 108 10.90 -10.81 1.52
CA MET A 108 10.49 -10.36 2.86
C MET A 108 10.34 -8.84 2.94
N TYR A 109 11.22 -8.09 2.27
CA TYR A 109 11.09 -6.63 2.18
C TYR A 109 9.81 -6.25 1.44
N GLY A 110 9.51 -6.86 0.29
CA GLY A 110 8.31 -6.58 -0.49
C GLY A 110 7.02 -6.91 0.25
N ILE A 111 6.99 -8.03 1.01
CA ILE A 111 5.89 -8.36 1.92
C ILE A 111 5.75 -7.28 3.00
N GLY A 112 6.85 -6.76 3.53
CA GLY A 112 6.84 -5.64 4.48
C GLY A 112 6.33 -4.34 3.88
N HIS A 113 6.79 -3.99 2.69
CA HIS A 113 6.51 -2.73 2.02
C HIS A 113 5.07 -2.67 1.50
N GLY A 114 4.69 -3.58 0.59
CA GLY A 114 3.34 -3.62 0.02
C GLY A 114 2.31 -4.33 0.91
N GLY A 115 2.74 -5.32 1.69
CA GLY A 115 1.86 -6.00 2.63
C GLY A 115 1.74 -5.26 3.96
N GLY A 116 2.84 -5.11 4.69
CA GLY A 116 2.83 -4.47 6.00
C GLY A 116 2.48 -2.98 5.96
N GLY A 117 3.21 -2.21 5.15
CA GLY A 117 3.04 -0.76 5.07
C GLY A 117 1.76 -0.36 4.35
N GLU A 118 1.64 -0.77 3.09
CA GLU A 118 0.52 -0.38 2.23
C GLU A 118 -0.80 -1.09 2.60
N SER A 119 -0.85 -2.42 2.50
CA SER A 119 -2.09 -3.17 2.72
C SER A 119 -2.55 -3.13 4.19
N MET A 120 -1.69 -3.52 5.14
CA MET A 120 -2.10 -3.69 6.53
C MET A 120 -2.28 -2.33 7.23
N VAL A 121 -1.24 -1.50 7.25
CA VAL A 121 -1.24 -0.25 8.03
C VAL A 121 -2.01 0.86 7.32
N PHE A 122 -1.66 1.18 6.08
CA PHE A 122 -2.21 2.35 5.41
C PHE A 122 -3.66 2.13 4.97
N VAL A 123 -3.99 0.98 4.37
CA VAL A 123 -5.36 0.67 3.90
C VAL A 123 -6.18 -0.04 4.98
N GLY A 124 -5.71 -1.19 5.47
CA GLY A 124 -6.48 -2.09 6.34
C GLY A 124 -6.92 -1.46 7.67
N LEU A 125 -6.01 -0.77 8.37
CA LEU A 125 -6.38 -0.04 9.59
C LEU A 125 -7.33 1.13 9.31
N THR A 126 -7.18 1.79 8.16
CA THR A 126 -8.08 2.88 7.74
C THR A 126 -9.48 2.36 7.44
N VAL A 127 -9.60 1.24 6.71
CA VAL A 127 -10.88 0.57 6.42
C VAL A 127 -11.53 0.09 7.72
N LEU A 128 -10.75 -0.52 8.62
CA LEU A 128 -11.24 -0.96 9.92
C LEU A 128 -11.75 0.21 10.78
N ALA A 129 -10.98 1.30 10.87
CA ALA A 129 -11.38 2.49 11.62
C ALA A 129 -12.67 3.08 11.07
N ASN A 130 -12.77 3.26 9.75
CA ASN A 130 -13.96 3.77 9.09
C ASN A 130 -15.17 2.85 9.30
N TYR A 131 -14.99 1.53 9.23
CA TYR A 131 -16.05 0.55 9.48
C TYR A 131 -16.54 0.61 10.93
N ILE A 132 -15.63 0.70 11.92
CA ILE A 132 -15.98 0.82 13.34
C ILE A 132 -16.79 2.10 13.57
N ILE A 133 -16.34 3.24 13.03
CA ILE A 133 -17.04 4.52 13.17
C ILE A 133 -18.44 4.42 12.55
N PHE A 134 -18.54 3.94 11.32
CA PHE A 134 -19.82 3.77 10.63
C PHE A 134 -20.78 2.85 11.38
N LYS A 135 -20.27 1.74 11.92
CA LYS A 135 -21.10 0.70 12.55
C LYS A 135 -21.58 1.08 13.94
N PHE A 136 -20.68 1.62 14.76
CA PHE A 136 -20.92 1.81 16.19
C PHE A 136 -21.15 3.27 16.57
N PHE A 137 -20.67 4.21 15.77
CA PHE A 137 -20.75 5.64 16.04
C PHE A 137 -21.32 6.45 14.86
N PRO A 138 -22.40 6.01 14.18
CA PRO A 138 -22.87 6.67 12.96
C PRO A 138 -23.28 8.14 13.17
N ASN A 139 -23.64 8.53 14.39
CA ASN A 139 -24.09 9.89 14.72
C ASN A 139 -22.95 10.94 14.68
N ILE A 140 -21.67 10.53 14.71
CA ILE A 140 -20.54 11.46 14.58
C ILE A 140 -20.24 11.79 13.12
N LEU A 141 -20.81 11.02 12.18
CA LEU A 141 -20.67 11.23 10.75
C LEU A 141 -21.81 12.13 10.24
N PRO A 142 -21.52 13.00 9.25
CA PRO A 142 -22.54 13.70 8.50
C PRO A 142 -23.59 12.73 7.91
N VAL A 143 -24.88 13.12 7.95
CA VAL A 143 -26.02 12.28 7.52
C VAL A 143 -25.87 11.79 6.08
N ASN A 144 -25.30 12.62 5.19
CA ASN A 144 -25.02 12.27 3.80
C ASN A 144 -23.96 11.17 3.65
N ILE A 145 -22.97 11.10 4.55
CA ILE A 145 -21.96 10.03 4.53
C ILE A 145 -22.60 8.71 5.00
N VAL A 146 -23.41 8.77 6.05
CA VAL A 146 -24.11 7.58 6.56
C VAL A 146 -25.07 7.01 5.52
N SER A 147 -25.81 7.84 4.79
CA SER A 147 -26.71 7.37 3.72
C SER A 147 -25.95 6.73 2.56
N GLN A 148 -24.82 7.32 2.13
CA GLN A 148 -23.95 6.74 1.10
C GLN A 148 -23.36 5.39 1.53
N LEU A 149 -22.88 5.28 2.76
CA LEU A 149 -22.33 4.02 3.29
C LEU A 149 -23.42 2.94 3.41
N LYS A 150 -24.65 3.30 3.78
CA LYS A 150 -25.79 2.37 3.80
C LYS A 150 -26.21 1.91 2.39
N ALA A 151 -26.06 2.77 1.39
CA ALA A 151 -26.36 2.46 -0.01
C ALA A 151 -25.24 1.69 -0.71
N THR A 152 -24.08 1.53 -0.06
CA THR A 152 -22.92 0.85 -0.63
C THR A 152 -23.21 -0.64 -0.80
N ALA A 153 -22.91 -1.18 -1.97
CA ALA A 153 -23.07 -2.61 -2.24
C ALA A 153 -22.18 -3.45 -1.31
N TRP A 154 -22.73 -4.54 -0.76
CA TRP A 154 -22.05 -5.38 0.23
C TRP A 154 -20.72 -5.99 -0.26
N TRP A 155 -20.57 -6.17 -1.57
CA TRP A 155 -19.39 -6.74 -2.21
C TRP A 155 -18.29 -5.70 -2.51
N LEU A 156 -18.58 -4.39 -2.44
CA LEU A 156 -17.62 -3.35 -2.81
C LEU A 156 -16.34 -3.37 -1.95
N PRO A 157 -16.40 -3.56 -0.62
CA PRO A 157 -15.18 -3.72 0.18
C PRO A 157 -14.31 -4.89 -0.29
N LEU A 158 -14.91 -5.97 -0.81
CA LEU A 158 -14.17 -7.15 -1.27
C LEU A 158 -13.37 -6.88 -2.54
N VAL A 159 -13.81 -5.92 -3.36
CA VAL A 159 -13.02 -5.45 -4.51
C VAL A 159 -11.75 -4.76 -4.03
N GLY A 160 -11.84 -3.91 -3.00
CA GLY A 160 -10.67 -3.32 -2.36
C GLY A 160 -9.70 -4.38 -1.82
N ALA A 161 -10.22 -5.42 -1.17
CA ALA A 161 -9.41 -6.55 -0.71
C ALA A 161 -8.69 -7.26 -1.88
N ALA A 162 -9.39 -7.50 -2.99
CA ALA A 162 -8.82 -8.12 -4.19
C ALA A 162 -7.69 -7.26 -4.80
N GLU A 163 -7.89 -5.94 -4.88
CA GLU A 163 -6.86 -5.00 -5.30
C GLU A 163 -5.64 -5.04 -4.39
N ARG A 164 -5.82 -5.18 -3.06
CA ARG A 164 -4.70 -5.32 -2.12
C ARG A 164 -3.90 -6.59 -2.33
N VAL A 165 -4.54 -7.72 -2.63
CA VAL A 165 -3.83 -8.98 -2.95
C VAL A 165 -2.93 -8.79 -4.19
N LEU A 166 -3.45 -8.14 -5.23
CA LEU A 166 -2.69 -7.84 -6.44
C LEU A 166 -1.55 -6.84 -6.17
N ALA A 167 -1.82 -5.78 -5.40
CA ALA A 167 -0.83 -4.79 -5.01
C ALA A 167 0.33 -5.46 -4.26
N ILE A 168 0.06 -6.33 -3.27
CA ILE A 168 1.09 -7.08 -2.54
C ILE A 168 1.96 -7.89 -3.50
N ALA A 169 1.35 -8.60 -4.46
CA ALA A 169 2.09 -9.39 -5.44
C ALA A 169 3.04 -8.53 -6.29
N ILE A 170 2.55 -7.37 -6.76
CA ILE A 170 3.34 -6.41 -7.55
C ILE A 170 4.49 -5.84 -6.73
N GLN A 171 4.24 -5.43 -5.48
CA GLN A 171 5.27 -4.83 -4.62
C GLN A 171 6.37 -5.85 -4.25
N ILE A 172 6.00 -7.13 -4.10
CA ILE A 172 6.97 -8.23 -3.96
C ILE A 172 7.79 -8.39 -5.25
N ALA A 173 7.14 -8.39 -6.42
CA ALA A 173 7.82 -8.54 -7.70
C ALA A 173 8.86 -7.42 -7.94
N PHE A 174 8.49 -6.16 -7.71
CA PHE A 174 9.43 -5.03 -7.83
C PHE A 174 10.58 -5.12 -6.82
N SER A 175 10.30 -5.55 -5.58
CA SER A 175 11.35 -5.75 -4.58
C SER A 175 12.36 -6.84 -5.00
N VAL A 176 11.88 -7.91 -5.64
CA VAL A 176 12.75 -8.95 -6.20
C VAL A 176 13.56 -8.43 -7.39
N LEU A 177 12.94 -7.63 -8.26
CA LEU A 177 13.56 -7.03 -9.44
C LEU A 177 14.75 -6.11 -9.04
N ILE A 178 14.57 -5.25 -8.06
CA ILE A 178 15.62 -4.36 -7.57
C ILE A 178 16.70 -5.13 -6.84
N MET A 179 16.31 -6.13 -6.03
CA MET A 179 17.27 -7.03 -5.39
C MET A 179 18.17 -7.68 -6.46
N HIS A 180 17.58 -8.14 -7.57
CA HIS A 180 18.32 -8.65 -8.71
C HIS A 180 19.27 -7.59 -9.30
N ALA A 181 18.76 -6.39 -9.58
CA ALA A 181 19.56 -5.29 -10.13
C ALA A 181 20.81 -5.02 -9.29
N PHE A 182 20.69 -4.97 -7.97
CA PHE A 182 21.81 -4.73 -7.07
C PHE A 182 22.72 -5.94 -6.81
N MET A 183 22.21 -7.17 -6.96
CA MET A 183 23.04 -8.38 -6.88
C MET A 183 23.96 -8.50 -8.09
N PHE A 184 23.46 -8.18 -9.29
CA PHE A 184 24.17 -8.38 -10.56
C PHE A 184 24.68 -7.08 -11.20
N LYS A 185 24.53 -5.93 -10.53
CA LYS A 185 24.87 -4.59 -11.05
C LYS A 185 24.15 -4.25 -12.37
N LYS A 186 22.92 -4.73 -12.53
CA LYS A 186 22.06 -4.51 -13.71
C LYS A 186 21.04 -3.40 -13.43
N TYR A 187 21.52 -2.17 -13.26
CA TYR A 187 20.69 -1.04 -12.82
C TYR A 187 19.64 -0.57 -13.84
N TYR A 188 19.82 -0.91 -15.12
CA TYR A 188 18.87 -0.59 -16.19
C TYR A 188 17.49 -1.25 -16.03
N ILE A 189 17.34 -2.18 -15.09
CA ILE A 189 16.08 -2.90 -14.82
C ILE A 189 15.25 -2.18 -13.73
N ILE A 190 15.85 -1.24 -13.00
CA ILE A 190 15.13 -0.50 -11.94
C ILE A 190 14.06 0.37 -12.60
N PRO A 191 12.76 0.17 -12.27
CA PRO A 191 11.69 1.02 -12.79
C PRO A 191 11.85 2.47 -12.32
N PRO A 192 11.30 3.44 -13.07
CA PRO A 192 11.37 4.85 -12.71
C PRO A 192 10.59 5.18 -11.42
#